data_AF-A0A5N8Z6L5-F1
#
_entry.id   AF-A0A5N8Z6L5-F1
#
_cell.length_a   1.000
_cell.length_b   1.000
_cell.length_c   1.000
_cell.angle_alpha   90.00
_cell.angle_beta   90.00
_cell.angle_gamma   90.00
#
_symmetry.space_group_name_H-M   'P 1'
#
loop_
_entity.id
_entity.type
_entity.pdbx_description
1 polymer ?
#
loop_
_entity_poly.entity_id
_entity_poly.type
_entity_poly.pdbx_seq_one_letter_code
_entity_poly.pdbx_strand_id
1 'polypeptide(L)'
;MSRRKDRQRLLQLQSLNANYPGFRGYEHEPGKSGSTPLTTATCASCGRKRNVLVSSLPEGDEPFLCMSCQEELAQSTQEPEDSETQEIEPSTQGNP
;
A
#
# COMPACT_ATOMS: atom_id res chain seq x y z
N MET A 1 -8.36 34.87 -9.22
CA MET A 1 -6.93 35.14 -9.47
C MET A 1 -6.81 36.11 -10.64
N SER A 2 -6.08 37.21 -10.51
CA SER A 2 -5.98 38.24 -11.56
C SER A 2 -4.80 37.93 -12.49
N ARG A 3 -5.00 38.09 -13.80
CA ARG A 3 -3.98 37.83 -14.85
C ARG A 3 -2.62 38.46 -14.55
N ARG A 4 -2.61 39.63 -13.90
CA ARG A 4 -1.38 40.34 -13.51
C ARG A 4 -0.59 39.58 -12.44
N LYS A 5 -1.28 39.02 -11.43
CA LYS A 5 -0.65 38.24 -10.35
C LYS A 5 -0.11 36.90 -10.88
N ASP A 6 -0.83 36.27 -11.81
CA ASP A 6 -0.37 35.02 -12.43
C ASP A 6 0.90 35.23 -13.25
N ARG A 7 0.98 36.33 -14.01
CA ARG A 7 2.21 36.70 -14.74
C ARG A 7 3.39 36.95 -13.79
N GLN A 8 3.17 37.65 -12.69
CA GLN A 8 4.23 37.93 -11.71
C GLN A 8 4.76 36.66 -11.05
N ARG A 9 3.86 35.73 -10.70
CA ARG A 9 4.22 34.42 -10.16
C ARG A 9 5.06 33.60 -11.14
N LEU A 10 4.70 33.58 -12.43
CA LEU A 10 5.47 32.86 -13.45
C LEU A 10 6.89 33.42 -13.58
N LEU A 11 7.03 34.74 -13.68
CA LEU A 11 8.34 35.39 -13.80
C LEU A 11 9.23 35.10 -12.59
N GLN A 12 8.66 35.07 -11.39
CA GLN A 12 9.39 34.73 -10.17
C GLN A 12 9.86 33.27 -10.15
N LEU A 13 9.04 32.33 -10.63
CA LEU A 13 9.44 30.92 -10.76
C LEU A 13 10.54 30.75 -11.82
N GLN A 14 10.43 31.45 -12.95
CA GLN A 14 11.46 31.45 -14.00
C GLN A 14 12.78 32.09 -13.54
N SER A 15 12.74 33.11 -12.69
CA SER A 15 13.96 33.70 -12.14
C SER A 15 14.69 32.79 -11.17
N LEU A 16 13.95 31.96 -10.43
CA LEU A 16 14.52 30.98 -9.50
C LEU A 16 15.01 29.73 -10.24
N ASN A 17 14.29 29.32 -11.29
CA ASN A 17 14.61 28.15 -12.10
C ASN A 17 14.46 28.51 -13.58
N ALA A 18 15.56 28.84 -14.25
CA ALA A 18 15.56 29.25 -15.66
C ALA A 18 14.94 28.20 -16.60
N ASN A 19 15.01 26.92 -16.22
CA ASN A 19 14.38 25.80 -16.92
C ASN A 19 13.13 25.28 -16.20
N TYR A 20 12.33 26.14 -15.57
CA TYR A 20 11.09 25.73 -14.91
C TYR A 20 10.08 25.21 -15.96
N PRO A 21 9.79 23.90 -16.03
CA PRO A 21 8.97 23.32 -17.08
C PRO A 21 7.46 23.59 -16.90
N GLY A 22 7.08 24.22 -15.79
CA GLY A 22 5.70 24.36 -15.33
C GLY A 22 5.21 23.13 -14.57
N PHE A 23 4.08 23.28 -13.86
CA PHE A 23 3.38 22.13 -13.29
C PHE A 23 2.72 21.33 -14.41
N ARG A 24 3.28 20.16 -14.75
CA ARG A 24 2.75 19.23 -15.77
C ARG A 24 2.10 17.99 -15.19
N GLY A 25 1.69 18.06 -13.92
CA GLY A 25 1.24 16.90 -13.14
C GLY A 25 2.39 16.26 -12.36
N TYR A 26 2.04 15.26 -11.55
CA TYR A 26 2.96 14.61 -10.63
C TYR A 26 3.94 13.64 -11.31
N GLU A 27 3.77 13.35 -12.60
CA GLU A 27 4.64 12.44 -13.35
C GLU A 27 6.06 12.99 -13.51
N HIS A 28 6.23 14.31 -13.53
CA HIS A 28 7.52 14.99 -13.67
C HIS A 28 8.03 15.61 -12.37
N GLU A 29 7.44 15.25 -11.23
CA GLU A 29 7.91 15.76 -9.94
C GLU A 29 9.28 15.17 -9.62
N PRO A 30 10.33 15.99 -9.39
CA PRO A 30 11.65 15.50 -9.05
C PRO A 30 11.58 14.77 -7.71
N GLY A 31 11.66 13.44 -7.74
CA GLY A 31 11.52 12.57 -6.58
C GLY A 31 10.41 11.52 -6.71
N LYS A 32 9.51 11.63 -7.70
CA LYS A 32 8.58 10.55 -8.02
C LYS A 32 9.29 9.53 -8.92
N SER A 33 10.08 8.67 -8.29
CA SER A 33 10.77 7.55 -8.95
C SER A 33 9.73 6.58 -9.52
N GLY A 34 9.46 6.68 -10.82
CA GLY A 34 8.75 5.67 -11.61
C GLY A 34 7.30 5.47 -11.21
N SER A 35 6.37 5.80 -12.11
CA SER A 35 5.01 5.26 -12.02
C SER A 35 5.13 3.74 -11.98
N THR A 36 4.83 3.11 -10.84
CA THR A 36 4.81 1.65 -10.77
C THR A 36 3.69 1.17 -11.69
N PRO A 37 3.99 0.31 -12.68
CA PRO A 37 2.99 -0.07 -13.66
C PRO A 37 1.86 -0.82 -12.95
N LEU A 38 0.66 -0.25 -13.08
CA LEU A 38 -0.58 -0.85 -12.60
C LEU A 38 -1.27 -1.51 -13.78
N THR A 39 -1.84 -2.69 -13.54
CA THR A 39 -2.66 -3.41 -14.50
C THR A 39 -3.97 -3.83 -13.86
N THR A 40 -4.98 -4.06 -14.68
CA THR A 40 -6.31 -4.46 -14.21
C THR A 40 -6.41 -5.98 -14.15
N ALA A 41 -6.67 -6.51 -12.96
CA ALA A 41 -6.87 -7.93 -12.71
C ALA A 41 -8.27 -8.21 -12.14
N THR A 42 -8.85 -9.36 -12.48
CA THR A 42 -10.16 -9.77 -11.97
C THR A 42 -9.97 -10.82 -10.91
N CYS A 43 -10.46 -10.57 -9.69
CA CYS A 43 -10.35 -11.54 -8.60
C CYS A 43 -11.16 -12.79 -8.93
N ALA A 44 -10.55 -13.98 -8.86
CA ALA A 44 -11.25 -15.24 -9.11
C ALA A 44 -12.28 -15.57 -8.02
N SER A 45 -12.07 -15.11 -6.78
CA SER A 45 -12.98 -15.38 -5.66
C SER A 45 -14.22 -14.49 -5.67
N CYS A 46 -14.06 -13.17 -5.82
CA CYS A 46 -15.19 -12.21 -5.73
C CYS A 46 -15.60 -11.60 -7.07
N GLY A 47 -14.92 -11.92 -8.18
CA GLY A 47 -15.22 -11.42 -9.53
C GLY A 47 -14.98 -9.92 -9.74
N ARG A 48 -14.47 -9.19 -8.74
CA ARG A 48 -14.26 -7.74 -8.83
C ARG A 48 -12.95 -7.43 -9.56
N LYS A 49 -13.01 -6.43 -10.45
CA LYS A 49 -11.83 -5.86 -11.12
C LYS A 49 -11.08 -4.93 -10.17
N ARG A 50 -9.76 -5.07 -10.08
CA ARG A 50 -8.87 -4.23 -9.28
C ARG A 50 -7.66 -3.80 -10.09
N ASN A 51 -7.16 -2.60 -9.80
CA ASN A 51 -5.86 -2.16 -10.31
C ASN A 51 -4.80 -2.62 -9.33
N VAL A 52 -3.88 -3.45 -9.81
CA VAL A 52 -2.81 -4.07 -9.01
C VAL A 52 -1.47 -3.83 -9.68
N LEU A 53 -0.40 -3.90 -8.88
CA LEU A 53 0.95 -3.78 -9.40
C LEU A 53 1.25 -4.97 -10.30
N VAL A 54 1.89 -4.75 -11.44
CA VAL A 54 2.29 -5.86 -12.34
C VAL A 54 3.15 -6.89 -11.60
N SER A 55 3.99 -6.45 -10.66
CA SER A 55 4.83 -7.33 -9.82
C SER A 55 4.06 -8.14 -8.76
N SER A 56 2.79 -7.82 -8.51
CA SER A 56 1.94 -8.54 -7.55
C SER A 56 1.03 -9.57 -8.22
N LEU A 57 1.06 -9.65 -9.55
CA LEU A 57 0.35 -10.71 -10.26
C LEU A 57 1.15 -12.00 -10.16
N PRO A 58 0.48 -13.14 -9.94
CA PRO A 58 1.14 -14.43 -10.03
C PRO A 58 1.67 -14.63 -11.46
N GLU A 59 2.91 -15.10 -11.57
CA GLU A 59 3.50 -15.50 -12.85
C GLU A 59 2.96 -16.88 -13.24
N GLY A 60 2.18 -16.96 -14.33
CA GLY A 60 1.62 -18.22 -14.84
C GLY A 60 0.09 -18.20 -14.98
N ASP A 61 -0.52 -19.39 -15.04
CA ASP A 61 -1.99 -19.58 -15.17
C ASP A 61 -2.73 -19.54 -13.81
N GLU A 62 -2.08 -19.05 -12.75
CA GLU A 62 -2.68 -19.04 -11.42
C GLU A 62 -3.72 -17.91 -11.30
N PRO A 63 -4.91 -18.19 -10.73
CA PRO A 63 -5.96 -17.20 -10.58
C PRO A 63 -5.55 -16.08 -9.62
N PHE A 64 -5.67 -14.83 -10.06
CA PHE A 64 -5.48 -13.67 -9.19
C PHE A 64 -6.52 -13.65 -8.05
N LEU A 65 -6.05 -13.62 -6.81
CA LEU A 65 -6.86 -13.39 -5.62
C LEU A 65 -6.58 -12.01 -5.06
N CYS A 66 -7.61 -11.26 -4.72
CA CYS A 66 -7.43 -9.94 -4.14
C CYS A 66 -7.10 -10.00 -2.65
N MET A 67 -6.38 -8.99 -2.12
CA MET A 67 -5.94 -8.94 -0.72
C MET A 67 -7.02 -9.29 0.30
N SER A 68 -8.23 -8.73 0.14
CA SER A 68 -9.36 -9.02 1.04
C SER A 68 -9.71 -10.51 1.10
N CYS A 69 -9.74 -11.19 -0.05
CA CYS A 69 -10.04 -12.62 -0.10
C CYS A 69 -8.85 -13.48 0.33
N GLN A 70 -7.62 -12.99 0.17
CA GLN A 70 -6.43 -13.67 0.70
C GLN A 70 -6.42 -13.62 2.24
N GLU A 71 -6.76 -12.47 2.83
CA GLU A 71 -6.86 -12.28 4.28
C GLU A 71 -7.94 -13.16 4.91
N GLU A 72 -9.13 -13.24 4.29
CA GLU A 72 -10.21 -14.14 4.73
C GLU A 72 -9.77 -15.61 4.72
N LEU A 73 -9.06 -16.04 3.68
CA LEU A 73 -8.55 -17.41 3.59
C LEU A 73 -7.48 -17.68 4.66
N ALA A 74 -6.55 -16.75 4.85
CA ALA A 74 -5.49 -16.88 5.85
C ALA A 74 -6.06 -17.01 7.28
N GLN A 75 -7.10 -16.24 7.60
CA GLN A 75 -7.79 -16.30 8.90
C GLN A 75 -8.51 -17.63 9.13
N SER A 76 -9.04 -18.26 8.09
CA SER A 76 -9.74 -19.54 8.22
C SER A 76 -8.83 -20.75 8.48
N THR A 77 -7.52 -20.60 8.31
CA THR A 77 -6.50 -21.65 8.52
C THR A 77 -5.77 -21.56 9.85
N GLN A 78 -6.10 -20.62 10.73
CA GLN A 78 -5.49 -20.49 12.05
C GLN A 78 -6.35 -21.13 13.15
N GLU A 79 -6.23 -22.44 13.34
CA GLU A 79 -6.43 -23.17 14.61
C GLU A 79 -5.49 -24.41 14.51
N PRO A 80 -4.65 -24.78 15.51
CA PRO A 80 -4.83 -24.70 16.97
C PRO A 80 -3.69 -23.89 17.65
N GLU A 81 -3.61 -23.60 18.95
CA GLU A 81 -3.77 -24.42 20.14
C GLU A 81 -3.80 -23.52 21.40
N ASP A 82 -4.81 -23.70 22.25
CA ASP A 82 -4.82 -23.26 23.64
C ASP A 82 -3.49 -23.62 24.32
N SER A 83 -2.62 -22.63 24.51
CA SER A 83 -1.58 -22.73 25.54
C SER A 83 -2.24 -22.47 26.88
N GLU A 84 -2.84 -23.55 27.34
CA GLU A 84 -3.24 -23.87 28.70
C GLU A 84 -2.44 -23.08 29.74
N THR A 85 -3.14 -22.18 30.43
CA THR A 85 -2.72 -21.58 31.68
C THR A 85 -2.53 -22.70 32.70
N GLN A 86 -1.32 -23.26 32.79
CA GLN A 86 -0.97 -24.10 33.93
C GLN A 86 -0.61 -23.19 35.10
N GLU A 87 -1.64 -22.92 35.89
CA GLU A 87 -1.55 -22.47 37.26
C GLU A 87 -0.68 -23.48 38.03
N ILE A 88 0.57 -23.12 38.30
CA ILE A 88 1.37 -23.81 39.32
C ILE A 88 1.30 -22.93 40.56
N GLU A 89 0.26 -23.16 41.38
CA GLU A 89 0.40 -22.95 42.81
C GLU A 89 1.35 -24.02 43.36
N PRO A 90 2.31 -23.64 44.20
CA PRO A 90 2.63 -24.50 45.32
C PRO A 90 2.48 -23.75 46.64
N SER A 91 1.64 -24.36 47.45
CA SER A 91 1.30 -24.04 48.82
C SER A 91 2.51 -23.99 49.75
N THR A 92 2.44 -23.07 50.71
CA THR A 92 2.73 -23.23 52.16
C THR A 92 3.91 -24.09 52.63
N GLN A 93 4.84 -23.46 53.38
CA GLN A 93 5.48 -23.89 54.65
C GLN A 93 6.79 -23.08 54.81
N GLY A 94 7.17 -22.44 55.90
CA GLY A 94 6.81 -22.61 57.31
C GLY A 94 8.10 -22.79 58.12
N ASN A 95 8.69 -21.68 58.62
CA ASN A 95 9.69 -21.58 59.72
C ASN A 95 11.05 -22.31 59.52
N PRO A 96 12.11 -22.07 60.34
CA PRO A 96 12.17 -21.96 61.81
C PRO A 96 12.26 -20.55 62.42
#